data_AF-A0A5A8BYH7-F1
#
_entry.id   AF-A0A5A8BYH7-F1
#
_cell.length_a   1.000
_cell.length_b   1.000
_cell.length_c   1.000
_cell.angle_alpha   90.00
_cell.angle_beta   90.00
_cell.angle_gamma   90.00
#
_symmetry.space_group_name_H-M   'P 1'
#
loop_
_entity.id
_entity.type
_entity.pdbx_description
1 polymer ?
#
loop_
_entity_poly.entity_id
_entity_poly.type
_entity_poly.pdbx_seq_one_letter_code
_entity_poly.pdbx_strand_id
1 'polypeptide(L)'
;MWAAQDGHESTVRLLLDRGADVEARERDGWTAVMVAASNGHESTVELLLDRGADVTATNADGETALCVAANASVLKVLEQADCLQRWHRRAILALWRRACGWK
;
A
#
# COMPACT_ATOMS: atom_id res chain seq x y z
N MET A 1 3.29 12.55 -4.00
CA MET A 1 1.88 12.29 -3.66
C MET A 1 0.87 12.92 -4.63
N TRP A 2 1.13 14.11 -5.19
CA TRP A 2 0.20 14.74 -6.15
C TRP A 2 -0.21 13.86 -7.33
N ALA A 3 0.73 13.10 -7.92
CA ALA A 3 0.40 12.17 -9.00
C ALA A 3 -0.60 11.07 -8.59
N ALA A 4 -0.57 10.65 -7.32
CA ALA A 4 -1.51 9.67 -6.77
C ALA A 4 -2.87 10.31 -6.41
N GLN A 5 -2.86 11.59 -6.02
CA GLN A 5 -4.06 12.37 -5.74
C GLN A 5 -4.90 12.61 -6.99
N ASP A 6 -4.26 12.86 -8.14
CA ASP A 6 -4.94 13.12 -9.42
C ASP A 6 -5.19 11.83 -10.24
N GLY A 7 -4.82 10.67 -9.70
CA GLY A 7 -4.99 9.37 -10.37
C GLY A 7 -4.13 9.22 -11.63
N HIS A 8 -3.02 9.95 -11.72
CA HIS A 8 -2.10 9.92 -12.86
C HIS A 8 -1.20 8.68 -12.82
N GLU A 9 -1.80 7.51 -13.04
CA GLU A 9 -1.15 6.20 -12.99
C GLU A 9 0.17 6.16 -13.78
N SER A 10 0.20 6.67 -15.01
CA SER A 10 1.40 6.68 -15.86
C SER A 10 2.54 7.49 -15.25
N THR A 11 2.21 8.60 -14.60
CA THR A 11 3.17 9.46 -13.90
C THR A 11 3.67 8.77 -12.63
N VAL A 12 2.78 8.15 -11.85
CA VAL A 12 3.15 7.35 -10.67
C VAL A 12 4.10 6.22 -11.07
N ARG A 13 3.80 5.50 -12.15
CA ARG A 13 4.67 4.46 -12.71
C ARG A 13 6.07 4.98 -13.02
N LEU A 14 6.14 6.09 -13.76
CA LEU A 14 7.41 6.69 -14.15
C LEU A 14 8.22 7.14 -12.93
N LEU A 15 7.57 7.71 -11.92
CA LEU A 15 8.23 8.11 -10.67
C LEU A 15 8.81 6.90 -9.94
N LEU A 16 8.04 5.82 -9.79
CA LEU A 16 8.51 4.59 -9.14
C LEU A 16 9.65 3.94 -9.94
N ASP A 17 9.57 3.93 -11.26
CA ASP A 17 10.64 3.41 -12.14
C ASP A 17 11.93 4.25 -12.04
N ARG A 18 11.83 5.51 -11.59
CA ARG A 18 13.00 6.38 -11.30
C ARG A 18 13.50 6.27 -9.87
N GLY A 19 12.98 5.33 -9.08
CA GLY A 19 13.39 5.12 -7.70
C GLY A 19 12.72 6.06 -6.71
N ALA A 20 11.53 6.58 -7.03
CA ALA A 20 10.71 7.23 -6.02
C ALA A 20 10.37 6.25 -4.90
N ASP A 21 10.42 6.75 -3.66
CA ASP A 21 10.07 5.96 -2.49
C ASP A 21 8.55 5.75 -2.44
N VAL A 22 8.14 4.47 -2.52
CA VAL A 22 6.73 4.05 -2.46
C VAL A 22 6.15 4.22 -1.05
N GLU A 23 7.02 4.17 -0.02
CA GLU A 23 6.67 4.31 1.39
C GLU A 23 6.79 5.74 1.90
N ALA A 24 7.01 6.71 0.99
CA ALA A 24 7.08 8.11 1.35
C ALA A 24 5.81 8.55 2.09
N ARG A 25 6.00 9.17 3.26
CA ARG A 25 4.92 9.71 4.10
C ARG A 25 4.93 11.23 4.08
N GLU A 26 3.76 11.84 3.99
CA GLU A 26 3.61 13.26 4.30
C GLU A 26 3.82 13.52 5.80
N ARG A 27 3.87 14.80 6.16
CA ARG A 27 3.95 15.27 7.55
C ARG A 27 2.89 14.65 8.46
N ASP A 28 1.69 14.41 7.92
CA ASP A 28 0.56 13.84 8.67
C ASP A 28 0.53 12.30 8.61
N GLY A 29 1.60 11.67 8.12
CA GLY A 29 1.74 10.22 8.05
C GLY A 29 1.01 9.57 6.87
N TRP A 30 0.41 10.35 5.98
CA TRP A 30 -0.28 9.87 4.78
C TRP A 30 0.70 9.28 3.78
N THR A 31 0.39 8.10 3.26
CA THR A 31 1.16 7.44 2.19
C THR A 31 0.50 7.64 0.83
N ALA A 32 1.24 7.37 -0.25
CA ALA A 32 0.71 7.44 -1.61
C ALA A 32 -0.53 6.55 -1.81
N VAL A 33 -0.58 5.37 -1.16
CA VAL A 33 -1.73 4.45 -1.20
C VAL A 33 -2.95 5.06 -0.53
N MET A 34 -2.79 5.68 0.65
CA MET A 34 -3.91 6.32 1.37
C MET A 34 -4.51 7.46 0.53
N VAL A 35 -3.67 8.27 -0.12
CA VAL A 35 -4.11 9.37 -0.98
C VAL A 35 -4.83 8.85 -2.23
N ALA A 36 -4.30 7.81 -2.90
CA ALA A 36 -4.97 7.22 -4.05
C ALA A 36 -6.32 6.58 -3.63
N ALA A 37 -6.35 5.92 -2.47
CA ALA A 37 -7.54 5.27 -1.95
C ALA A 37 -8.64 6.27 -1.56
N SER A 38 -8.28 7.39 -0.93
CA SER A 38 -9.22 8.45 -0.54
C SER A 38 -9.80 9.22 -1.72
N ASN A 39 -9.13 9.21 -2.87
CA ASN A 39 -9.66 9.78 -4.12
C ASN A 39 -10.34 8.73 -5.01
N GLY A 40 -10.33 7.45 -4.62
CA GLY A 40 -11.00 6.37 -5.37
C GLY A 40 -10.25 5.91 -6.62
N HIS A 41 -8.94 6.17 -6.71
CA HIS A 41 -8.12 5.84 -7.87
C HIS A 41 -7.59 4.40 -7.84
N GLU A 42 -8.49 3.46 -8.12
CA GLU A 42 -8.24 2.01 -8.09
C GLU A 42 -6.98 1.58 -8.85
N SER A 43 -6.82 1.96 -10.11
CA SER A 43 -5.64 1.58 -10.93
C SER A 43 -4.32 2.11 -10.35
N THR A 44 -4.36 3.26 -9.67
CA THR A 44 -3.17 3.80 -9.00
C THR A 44 -2.87 3.05 -7.71
N VAL A 45 -3.91 2.66 -6.96
CA VAL A 45 -3.77 1.79 -5.78
C VAL A 45 -3.16 0.45 -6.17
N GLU A 46 -3.70 -0.23 -7.19
CA GLU A 46 -3.15 -1.50 -7.69
C GLU A 46 -1.67 -1.38 -8.07
N LEU A 47 -1.30 -0.34 -8.80
CA LEU A 47 0.09 -0.12 -9.20
C LEU A 47 1.02 0.05 -8.00
N LEU A 48 0.60 0.82 -6.99
CA LEU A 48 1.40 1.00 -5.78
C LEU A 48 1.57 -0.32 -5.00
N LEU A 49 0.52 -1.14 -4.93
CA LEU A 49 0.56 -2.45 -4.30
C LEU A 49 1.47 -3.44 -5.03
N ASP A 50 1.46 -3.42 -6.37
CA ASP A 50 2.37 -4.21 -7.20
C ASP A 50 3.84 -3.84 -6.97
N ARG A 51 4.12 -2.61 -6.58
CA ARG A 51 5.47 -2.15 -6.18
C ARG A 51 5.80 -2.43 -4.71
N GLY A 52 4.91 -3.09 -3.98
CA GLY A 52 5.15 -3.55 -2.61
C GLY A 52 4.77 -2.55 -1.55
N ALA A 53 3.87 -1.60 -1.84
CA ALA A 53 3.42 -0.63 -0.86
C ALA A 53 2.78 -1.28 0.38
N ASP A 54 3.06 -0.77 1.59
CA ASP A 54 2.50 -1.27 2.84
C ASP A 54 1.08 -0.73 3.08
N VAL A 55 0.08 -1.60 2.98
CA VAL A 55 -1.32 -1.29 3.26
C VAL A 55 -1.65 -1.16 4.74
N THR A 56 -0.76 -1.63 5.61
CA THR A 56 -0.92 -1.60 7.08
C THR A 56 -0.40 -0.31 7.69
N ALA A 57 0.22 0.56 6.90
CA ALA A 57 0.67 1.87 7.32
C ALA A 57 -0.51 2.75 7.80
N THR A 58 -0.33 3.39 8.95
CA THR A 58 -1.31 4.31 9.54
C THR A 58 -0.88 5.78 9.46
N ASN A 59 -1.82 6.69 9.20
CA ASN A 59 -1.54 8.13 9.34
C ASN A 59 -1.42 8.54 10.83
N ALA A 60 -1.18 9.83 11.08
CA ALA A 60 -1.08 10.39 12.43
C ALA A 60 -2.34 10.19 13.28
N ASP A 61 -3.50 10.06 12.63
CA ASP A 61 -4.80 9.81 13.27
C ASP A 61 -5.07 8.31 13.53
N GLY A 62 -4.15 7.43 13.12
CA GLY A 62 -4.29 5.97 13.27
C GLY A 62 -5.16 5.31 12.20
N GLU A 63 -5.53 6.03 11.15
CA GLU A 63 -6.31 5.51 10.04
C GLU A 63 -5.40 4.77 9.05
N THR A 64 -5.91 3.66 8.49
CA THR A 64 -5.22 2.91 7.43
C THR A 64 -5.79 3.26 6.06
N ALA A 65 -5.16 2.82 4.97
CA ALA A 65 -5.71 2.97 3.62
C ALA A 65 -7.14 2.41 3.49
N LEU A 66 -7.45 1.34 4.23
CA LEU A 66 -8.80 0.75 4.30
C LEU A 66 -9.83 1.69 4.93
N CYS A 67 -9.43 2.49 5.93
CA CYS A 67 -10.32 3.42 6.62
C CYS A 67 -10.71 4.60 5.73
N VAL A 68 -9.79 5.08 4.89
CA VAL A 68 -9.97 6.27 4.06
C VAL A 68 -10.48 5.95 2.66
N ALA A 69 -10.72 4.69 2.31
CA ALA A 69 -11.13 4.29 0.97
C ALA A 69 -12.44 4.97 0.54
N ALA A 70 -12.43 5.62 -0.63
CA ALA A 70 -13.58 6.38 -1.13
C ALA A 70 -14.76 5.51 -1.58
N ASN A 71 -14.48 4.31 -2.08
CA ASN A 71 -15.47 3.44 -2.69
C ASN A 71 -15.22 1.95 -2.39
N ALA A 72 -16.24 1.13 -2.65
CA ALA A 72 -16.20 -0.30 -2.38
C ALA A 72 -15.25 -1.08 -3.30
N SER A 73 -14.86 -0.53 -4.46
CA SER A 73 -13.91 -1.21 -5.35
C SER A 73 -12.49 -1.11 -4.83
N VAL A 74 -12.04 0.09 -4.45
CA VAL A 74 -10.75 0.31 -3.77
C VAL A 74 -10.67 -0.47 -2.47
N LEU A 75 -11.76 -0.51 -1.68
CA LEU A 75 -11.80 -1.30 -0.45
C LEU A 75 -11.45 -2.77 -0.72
N LYS A 76 -12.06 -3.38 -1.74
CA LYS A 76 -11.79 -4.78 -2.12
C LYS A 76 -10.33 -5.00 -2.54
N VAL A 77 -9.76 -4.07 -3.31
CA VAL A 77 -8.34 -4.13 -3.73
C VAL A 77 -7.42 -4.12 -2.51
N LEU A 78 -7.68 -3.22 -1.56
CA LEU A 78 -6.89 -3.11 -0.34
C LEU A 78 -7.05 -4.33 0.59
N GLU A 79 -8.26 -4.87 0.72
CA GLU A 79 -8.52 -6.10 1.49
C GLU A 79 -7.78 -7.30 0.90
N GLN A 80 -7.80 -7.42 -0.43
CA GLN A 80 -7.12 -8.49 -1.15
C GLN A 80 -5.60 -8.37 -0.96
N ALA A 81 -5.06 -7.16 -0.98
CA ALA A 81 -3.64 -6.90 -0.74
C ALA A 81 -3.22 -7.16 0.71
N ASP A 82 -4.02 -6.78 1.72
CA ASP A 82 -3.74 -7.10 3.13
C ASP A 82 -3.67 -8.62 3.34
N CYS A 83 -4.58 -9.37 2.72
CA CYS A 83 -4.55 -10.84 2.77
C CYS A 83 -3.22 -11.39 2.20
N LEU A 84 -2.79 -10.91 1.04
CA LEU A 84 -1.52 -11.31 0.42
C LEU A 84 -0.31 -10.93 1.27
N GLN A 85 -0.25 -9.72 1.81
CA GLN A 85 0.87 -9.30 2.65
C GLN A 85 0.93 -10.05 3.98
N ARG A 86 -0.21 -10.32 4.62
CA ARG A 86 -0.27 -11.19 5.81
C ARG A 86 0.18 -12.60 5.49
N TRP A 87 -0.21 -13.15 4.34
CA TRP A 87 0.27 -14.45 3.88
C TRP A 87 1.78 -14.47 3.67
N HIS A 88 2.35 -13.46 2.99
CA HIS A 88 3.78 -13.34 2.81
C HIS A 88 4.53 -13.22 4.14
N ARG A 89 4.07 -12.37 5.07
CA ARG A 89 4.68 -12.25 6.41
C ARG A 89 4.64 -13.59 7.16
N ARG A 90 3.52 -14.31 7.15
CA ARG A 90 3.40 -15.62 7.81
C ARG A 90 4.24 -16.69 7.13
N ALA A 91 4.30 -16.72 5.81
CA ALA A 91 5.11 -17.66 5.04
C ALA A 91 6.61 -17.45 5.30
N ILE A 92 7.07 -16.20 5.26
CA ILE A 92 8.46 -15.83 5.57
C ILE A 92 8.80 -16.19 7.02
N LEU A 93 7.92 -15.86 7.99
CA LEU A 93 8.09 -16.24 9.39
C LEU A 93 8.15 -17.76 9.60
N ALA A 94 7.33 -18.53 8.88
CA ALA A 94 7.32 -19.99 8.96
C ALA A 94 8.62 -20.60 8.39
N LEU A 95 9.10 -20.06 7.26
CA LEU A 95 10.39 -20.45 6.67
C LEU A 95 11.56 -20.09 7.59
N TRP A 96 11.54 -18.90 8.18
CA TRP A 96 12.57 -18.44 9.10
C TRP A 96 12.59 -19.25 10.41
N ARG A 97 11.42 -19.56 10.99
CA ARG A 97 11.32 -20.45 12.16
C ARG A 97 11.87 -21.85 11.88
N ARG A 98 11.60 -22.40 10.68
CA ARG A 98 12.18 -23.68 10.22
C ARG A 98 13.70 -23.59 10.06
N ALA A 99 14.22 -22.49 9.52
CA ALA A 99 15.66 -22.28 9.33
C ALA A 99 16.43 -22.07 10.65
N CYS A 100 15.84 -21.36 11.62
CA CYS A 100 16.45 -21.07 12.91
C CYS A 100 16.20 -22.14 14.00
N GLY A 101 15.47 -23.23 13.67
CA GLY A 101 15.29 -24.38 14.57
C GLY A 101 14.44 -24.12 15.81
N TRP A 102 13.61 -23.07 15.81
CA TRP A 102 12.73 -22.75 16.94
C TRP A 102 11.44 -23.55 16.85
N LYS A 103 11.22 -24.43 17.84
CA LYS A 103 9.94 -25.09 18.12
C LYS A 103 9.13 -24.28 19.12
#